data_AF-A0A1E5QGK1-F1
#
_entry.id   AF-A0A1E5QGK1-F1
#
_cell.length_a   1.000
_cell.length_b   1.000
_cell.length_c   1.000
_cell.angle_alpha   90.00
_cell.angle_beta   90.00
_cell.angle_gamma   90.00
#
_symmetry.space_group_name_H-M   'P 1'
#
loop_
_entity.id
_entity.type
_entity.pdbx_description
1 polymer ?
#
loop_
_entity_poly.entity_id
_entity_poly.type
_entity_poly.pdbx_seq_one_letter_code
_entity_poly.pdbx_strand_id
1 'polypeptide(L)'
;MRLWKFLAIACSVPLSGLWFPALVLAEPTPVPETLTLPSEVESPPVEESPETEDLPLEDPSDTVADPEKDERFQAFAEADRLYREGQIAEAQKLYRQLKEPFSQEILAELENRPVAIVDVDQLSPAGRVYWREVQAGLEQNLETRIMVPLQLLVEQYPEFIPGHLKYAEVLTRYNRASEALKVLERATRRYPDRVDLLNAKIEAQAKAEEWLDASLAARQFALLYPEHPQAEEFSAIADTHLRRFQSSLRSQLRGNAIANVLTGIAGYALTGNIFAPLSAVETTVLLLRGESAVGDSITHQLRRELPLVEDEEILAYVNEIGEKLIQQTGRDFNYEFHIILDDRLNAFALPGGKIFINAGAILKTNSEAELAGLLAHELAHAVLSHGFQLATSGGLIGNIAQYLPYGGLASNLLVFSYSREMERQADELGTRILAASGYAADGMHNLMLTLDREDTPSPPAWLSTHPDTQERIRNLERQILQSGLNRYAYEGVERHAEIQERLKPLVEAENERRERRRRRR
;
A
#
# COMPACT_ATOMS: atom_id res chain seq x y z
N MET A 1 5.75 -31.74 -61.17
CA MET A 1 6.48 -32.93 -60.65
C MET A 1 7.91 -32.91 -61.19
N ARG A 2 8.87 -32.44 -60.40
CA ARG A 2 10.32 -32.58 -60.68
C ARG A 2 11.10 -32.74 -59.38
N LEU A 3 11.71 -33.93 -59.28
CA LEU A 3 12.95 -34.35 -58.61
C LEU A 3 13.27 -33.92 -57.18
N TRP A 4 13.23 -34.93 -56.31
CA TRP A 4 14.04 -35.09 -55.11
C TRP A 4 15.53 -35.29 -55.43
N LYS A 5 16.41 -34.75 -54.58
CA LYS A 5 17.77 -35.25 -54.36
C LYS A 5 18.08 -35.26 -52.86
N PHE A 6 18.39 -36.44 -52.36
CA PHE A 6 19.04 -36.71 -51.09
C PHE A 6 20.49 -36.20 -51.10
N LEU A 7 20.97 -35.71 -49.96
CA LEU A 7 22.34 -35.97 -49.52
C LEU A 7 22.38 -35.99 -47.98
N ALA A 8 22.70 -37.16 -47.43
CA ALA A 8 23.00 -37.36 -46.03
C ALA A 8 24.46 -36.97 -45.76
N ILE A 9 24.70 -36.22 -44.69
CA ILE A 9 26.02 -36.10 -44.06
C ILE A 9 25.85 -36.45 -42.59
N ALA A 10 26.47 -37.55 -42.21
CA ALA A 10 26.68 -37.95 -40.83
C ALA A 10 27.83 -37.14 -40.23
N CYS A 11 27.65 -36.63 -39.01
CA CYS A 11 28.77 -36.30 -38.14
C CYS A 11 28.40 -36.68 -36.71
N SER A 12 28.99 -37.79 -36.28
CA SER A 12 29.06 -38.31 -34.92
C SER A 12 29.82 -37.35 -34.00
N VAL A 13 29.24 -37.03 -32.84
CA VAL A 13 29.92 -36.40 -31.70
C VAL A 13 29.73 -37.32 -30.48
N PRO A 14 30.78 -37.63 -29.70
CA PRO A 14 30.76 -38.70 -28.72
C PRO A 14 30.08 -38.29 -27.42
N LEU A 15 29.33 -39.22 -26.81
CA LEU A 15 28.87 -39.13 -25.43
C LEU A 15 30.08 -39.33 -24.49
N SER A 16 30.69 -38.23 -24.06
CA SER A 16 31.57 -38.23 -22.89
C SER A 16 30.73 -38.12 -21.62
N GLY A 17 30.91 -39.09 -20.73
CA GLY A 17 30.15 -39.25 -19.49
C GLY A 17 30.27 -38.06 -18.54
N LEU A 18 29.12 -37.63 -18.02
CA LEU A 18 29.01 -36.82 -16.82
C LEU A 18 28.80 -37.77 -15.64
N TRP A 19 29.83 -37.85 -14.79
CA TRP A 19 29.75 -38.39 -13.45
C TRP A 19 28.77 -37.56 -12.61
N PHE A 20 27.68 -38.18 -12.14
CA PHE A 20 26.91 -37.66 -11.01
C PHE A 20 27.59 -38.14 -9.71
N PRO A 21 27.95 -37.27 -8.75
CA PRO A 21 28.30 -37.74 -7.42
C PRO A 21 27.04 -38.30 -6.75
N ALA A 22 27.15 -39.52 -6.22
CA ALA A 22 26.11 -40.16 -5.42
C ALA A 22 25.79 -39.28 -4.20
N LEU A 23 24.51 -38.93 -4.04
CA LEU A 23 23.99 -38.32 -2.83
C LEU A 23 24.05 -39.37 -1.71
N VAL A 24 24.99 -39.22 -0.79
CA VAL A 24 25.04 -39.99 0.46
C VAL A 24 23.87 -39.52 1.32
N LEU A 25 22.89 -40.40 1.53
CA LEU A 25 21.86 -40.22 2.55
C LEU A 25 22.53 -40.37 3.91
N ALA A 26 22.55 -39.28 4.69
CA ALA A 26 22.97 -39.33 6.09
C ALA A 26 21.92 -40.12 6.90
N GLU A 27 22.38 -41.12 7.64
CA GLU A 27 21.56 -41.88 8.59
C GLU A 27 21.09 -40.97 9.75
N PRO A 28 19.87 -41.17 10.28
CA PRO A 28 19.38 -40.42 11.42
C PRO A 28 20.16 -40.80 12.69
N THR A 29 20.73 -39.80 13.37
CA THR A 29 21.38 -39.95 14.68
C THR A 29 20.38 -40.39 15.76
N PRO A 30 20.73 -41.32 16.66
CA PRO A 30 19.86 -41.73 17.76
C PRO A 30 19.74 -40.62 18.81
N VAL A 31 18.49 -40.35 19.21
CA VAL A 31 18.15 -39.46 20.34
C VAL A 31 18.37 -40.23 21.65
N PRO A 32 19.02 -39.65 22.68
CA PRO A 32 19.16 -40.31 23.97
C PRO A 32 17.82 -40.36 24.72
N GLU A 33 17.49 -41.55 25.23
CA GLU A 33 16.42 -41.80 26.18
C GLU A 33 16.66 -41.10 27.53
N THR A 34 15.56 -40.96 28.27
CA THR A 34 15.42 -40.53 29.67
C THR A 34 15.45 -39.02 29.98
N LEU A 35 14.26 -38.41 29.93
CA LEU A 35 13.80 -37.50 30.98
C LEU A 35 12.37 -37.92 31.37
N THR A 36 12.24 -38.35 32.62
CA THR A 36 11.03 -38.80 33.29
C THR A 36 9.98 -37.68 33.39
N LEU A 37 8.76 -37.93 32.93
CA LEU A 37 7.60 -37.08 33.17
C LEU A 37 6.99 -37.38 34.57
N PRO A 38 6.61 -36.37 35.36
CA PRO A 38 5.77 -36.57 36.53
C PRO A 38 4.33 -36.94 36.13
N SER A 39 3.73 -37.77 36.97
CA SER A 39 2.39 -38.34 36.92
C SER A 39 1.24 -37.33 36.80
N GLU A 40 0.18 -37.80 36.12
CA GLU A 40 -1.23 -37.39 36.15
C GLU A 40 -1.60 -36.27 37.14
N VAL A 41 -2.00 -35.12 36.59
CA VAL A 41 -2.89 -34.18 37.26
C VAL A 41 -4.29 -34.45 36.71
N GLU A 42 -5.19 -34.89 37.59
CA GLU A 42 -6.63 -35.04 37.31
C GLU A 42 -7.20 -33.75 36.70
N SER A 43 -7.87 -33.90 35.55
CA SER A 43 -8.71 -32.86 34.96
C SER A 43 -9.91 -32.58 35.88
N PRO A 44 -10.24 -31.30 36.17
CA PRO A 44 -11.45 -30.96 36.93
C PRO A 44 -12.70 -31.27 36.09
N PRO A 45 -13.88 -31.45 36.73
CA PRO A 45 -15.10 -31.84 36.04
C PRO A 45 -15.56 -30.73 35.09
N VAL A 46 -16.10 -31.16 33.95
CA VAL A 46 -16.81 -30.32 32.98
C VAL A 46 -18.08 -29.81 33.66
N GLU A 47 -18.14 -28.51 33.96
CA GLU A 47 -19.41 -27.82 34.20
C GLU A 47 -20.17 -27.74 32.87
N GLU A 48 -21.37 -28.31 32.84
CA GLU A 48 -22.34 -28.11 31.77
C GLU A 48 -22.62 -26.61 31.65
N SER A 49 -22.26 -26.03 30.50
CA SER A 49 -22.71 -24.71 30.08
C SER A 49 -24.24 -24.67 30.10
N PRO A 50 -24.88 -23.64 30.68
CA PRO A 50 -26.33 -23.54 30.68
C PRO A 50 -26.82 -23.46 29.23
N GLU A 51 -27.90 -24.19 28.94
CA GLU A 51 -28.64 -24.12 27.68
C GLU A 51 -28.83 -22.64 27.29
N THR A 52 -28.30 -22.25 26.13
CA THR A 52 -28.62 -20.95 25.53
C THR A 52 -30.10 -20.96 25.19
N GLU A 53 -30.90 -20.28 26.00
CA GLU A 53 -32.22 -19.84 25.58
C GLU A 53 -32.08 -19.09 24.25
N ASP A 54 -32.80 -19.55 23.22
CA ASP A 54 -32.99 -18.85 21.96
C ASP A 54 -33.56 -17.45 22.24
N LEU A 55 -32.68 -16.46 22.37
CA LEU A 55 -33.09 -15.06 22.35
C LEU A 55 -33.56 -14.73 20.92
N PRO A 56 -34.75 -14.16 20.74
CA PRO A 56 -35.25 -13.81 19.43
C PRO A 56 -34.29 -12.80 18.79
N LEU A 57 -33.93 -13.04 17.52
CA LEU A 57 -33.24 -12.08 16.67
C LEU A 57 -34.03 -10.76 16.70
N GLU A 58 -33.46 -9.75 17.35
CA GLU A 58 -34.03 -8.41 17.35
C GLU A 58 -34.05 -7.87 15.92
N ASP A 59 -35.24 -7.44 15.51
CA ASP A 59 -35.50 -6.73 14.26
C ASP A 59 -34.73 -5.38 14.30
N PRO A 60 -33.86 -5.06 13.31
CA PRO A 60 -33.06 -3.84 13.33
C PRO A 60 -33.88 -2.56 13.07
N SER A 61 -35.21 -2.63 13.11
CA SER A 61 -36.11 -1.47 12.95
C SER A 61 -36.48 -0.76 14.26
N ASP A 62 -36.06 -1.23 15.43
CA ASP A 62 -36.29 -0.56 16.73
C ASP A 62 -34.96 -0.16 17.40
N THR A 63 -34.31 0.90 16.90
CA THR A 63 -33.20 1.53 17.62
C THR A 63 -33.76 2.55 18.62
N VAL A 64 -33.74 2.21 19.91
CA VAL A 64 -33.75 3.25 20.96
C VAL A 64 -32.49 4.09 20.75
N ALA A 65 -32.66 5.36 20.40
CA ALA A 65 -31.55 6.28 20.18
C ALA A 65 -30.63 6.30 21.41
N ASP A 66 -29.34 6.06 21.19
CA ASP A 66 -28.31 6.19 22.22
C ASP A 66 -28.02 7.68 22.41
N PRO A 67 -28.51 8.30 23.50
CA PRO A 67 -28.47 9.76 23.65
C PRO A 67 -27.05 10.31 23.65
N GLU A 68 -26.06 9.53 24.10
CA GLU A 68 -24.66 9.96 24.09
C GLU A 68 -24.08 10.02 22.67
N LYS A 69 -24.49 9.11 21.77
CA LYS A 69 -24.09 9.14 20.35
C LYS A 69 -24.73 10.32 19.62
N ASP A 70 -25.99 10.59 19.91
CA ASP A 70 -26.70 11.73 19.32
C ASP A 70 -26.08 13.07 19.75
N GLU A 71 -25.75 13.23 21.04
CA GLU A 71 -25.07 14.42 21.55
C GLU A 71 -23.69 14.61 20.90
N ARG A 72 -22.90 13.54 20.78
CA ARG A 72 -21.59 13.57 20.12
C ARG A 72 -21.72 13.96 18.65
N PHE A 73 -22.69 13.40 17.92
CA PHE A 73 -22.96 13.74 16.53
C PHE A 73 -23.29 15.22 16.36
N GLN A 74 -24.21 15.75 17.19
CA GLN A 74 -24.60 17.17 17.13
C GLN A 74 -23.42 18.10 17.41
N ALA A 75 -22.53 17.74 18.33
CA ALA A 75 -21.35 18.53 18.63
C ALA A 75 -20.33 18.54 17.47
N PHE A 76 -20.12 17.41 16.78
CA PHE A 76 -19.31 17.38 15.57
C PHE A 76 -19.95 18.19 14.43
N ALA A 77 -21.28 18.10 14.26
CA ALA A 77 -22.00 18.89 13.27
C ALA A 77 -21.90 20.40 13.53
N GLU A 78 -21.95 20.83 14.79
CA GLU A 78 -21.70 22.22 15.17
C GLU A 78 -20.26 22.66 14.84
N ALA A 79 -19.26 21.82 15.15
CA ALA A 79 -17.88 22.09 14.80
C ALA A 79 -17.68 22.23 13.28
N ASP A 80 -18.29 21.35 12.49
CA ASP A 80 -18.24 21.39 11.03
C ASP A 80 -18.92 22.64 10.45
N ARG A 81 -20.03 23.11 11.03
CA ARG A 81 -20.67 24.38 10.64
C ARG A 81 -19.74 25.56 10.92
N LEU A 82 -19.18 25.66 12.12
CA LEU A 82 -18.21 26.70 12.47
C LEU A 82 -16.99 26.69 11.55
N TYR A 83 -16.49 25.49 11.21
CA TYR A 83 -15.36 25.34 10.29
C TYR A 83 -15.69 25.86 8.89
N ARG A 84 -16.85 25.48 8.33
CA ARG A 84 -17.32 25.94 7.01
C ARG A 84 -17.59 27.45 6.97
N GLU A 85 -18.04 28.05 8.07
CA GLU A 85 -18.25 29.49 8.21
C GLU A 85 -16.93 30.29 8.37
N GLY A 86 -15.78 29.61 8.48
CA GLY A 86 -14.48 30.24 8.68
C GLY A 86 -14.16 30.61 10.13
N GLN A 87 -14.99 30.18 11.09
CA GLN A 87 -14.75 30.31 12.53
C GLN A 87 -13.80 29.20 13.01
N ILE A 88 -12.59 29.18 12.44
CA ILE A 88 -11.64 28.06 12.57
C ILE A 88 -11.18 27.84 14.02
N ALA A 89 -10.97 28.91 14.80
CA ALA A 89 -10.48 28.78 16.17
C ALA A 89 -11.53 28.14 17.10
N GLU A 90 -12.79 28.53 16.95
CA GLU A 90 -13.95 28.01 17.65
C GLU A 90 -14.21 26.54 17.28
N ALA A 91 -14.20 26.23 15.98
CA ALA A 91 -14.33 24.87 15.48
C ALA A 91 -13.23 23.96 16.04
N GLN A 92 -11.96 24.40 15.97
CA GLN A 92 -10.83 23.64 16.51
C GLN A 92 -10.92 23.41 18.02
N LYS A 93 -11.44 24.38 18.78
CA LYS A 93 -11.66 24.21 20.21
C LYS A 93 -12.67 23.09 20.47
N LEU A 94 -13.76 23.03 19.70
CA LEU A 94 -14.77 22.00 19.83
C LEU A 94 -14.24 20.62 19.41
N TYR A 95 -13.54 20.52 18.27
CA TYR A 95 -12.89 19.26 17.87
C TYR A 95 -11.91 18.74 18.94
N ARG A 96 -11.13 19.60 19.59
CA ARG A 96 -10.20 19.20 20.67
C ARG A 96 -10.93 18.63 21.90
N GLN A 97 -12.16 19.06 22.16
CA GLN A 97 -12.97 18.54 23.26
C GLN A 97 -13.60 17.19 22.91
N LEU A 98 -13.92 16.97 21.64
CA LEU A 98 -14.62 15.77 21.16
C LEU A 98 -13.69 14.60 20.81
N LYS A 99 -12.43 14.87 20.50
CA LYS A 99 -11.48 13.87 20.02
C LYS A 99 -10.69 13.24 21.15
N GLU A 100 -10.64 11.91 21.14
CA GLU A 100 -9.77 11.15 22.03
C GLU A 100 -8.29 11.49 21.76
N PRO A 101 -7.47 11.60 22.82
CA PRO A 101 -6.04 11.81 22.67
C PRO A 101 -5.39 10.59 21.99
N PHE A 102 -4.35 10.84 21.20
CA PHE A 102 -3.51 9.75 20.69
C PHE A 102 -2.71 9.06 21.81
N SER A 103 -2.10 7.92 21.48
CA SER A 103 -1.33 7.11 22.42
C SER A 103 -0.22 7.91 23.12
N GLN A 104 -0.23 7.85 24.46
CA GLN A 104 0.82 8.44 25.31
C GLN A 104 2.19 7.81 25.06
N GLU A 105 2.21 6.52 24.67
CA GLU A 105 3.45 5.83 24.31
C GLU A 105 4.10 6.47 23.09
N ILE A 106 3.31 6.80 22.06
CA ILE A 106 3.82 7.43 20.84
C ILE A 106 4.26 8.86 21.13
N LEU A 107 3.50 9.62 21.91
CA LEU A 107 3.93 10.96 22.33
C LEU A 107 5.29 10.92 23.03
N ALA A 108 5.47 9.99 23.99
CA ALA A 108 6.75 9.79 24.67
C ALA A 108 7.86 9.31 23.72
N GLU A 109 7.57 8.44 22.74
CA GLU A 109 8.53 8.00 21.72
C GLU A 109 9.07 9.20 20.92
N LEU A 110 8.18 10.12 20.54
CA LEU A 110 8.52 11.29 19.73
C LEU A 110 9.27 12.37 20.52
N GLU A 111 8.86 12.62 21.76
CA GLU A 111 9.56 13.56 22.65
C GLU A 111 10.99 13.09 22.94
N ASN A 112 11.22 11.79 23.06
CA ASN A 112 12.52 11.20 23.36
C ASN A 112 13.35 10.85 22.11
N ARG A 113 12.91 11.22 20.90
CA ARG A 113 13.67 10.93 19.66
C ARG A 113 14.97 11.76 19.62
N PRO A 114 16.15 11.12 19.54
CA PRO A 114 17.42 11.84 19.42
C PRO A 114 17.47 12.69 18.16
N VAL A 115 17.91 13.94 18.32
CA VAL A 115 18.11 14.89 17.23
C VAL A 115 19.20 14.37 16.28
N ALA A 116 18.95 14.50 14.98
CA ALA A 116 19.91 14.09 13.97
C ALA A 116 21.25 14.83 14.13
N ILE A 117 22.34 14.08 14.19
CA ILE A 117 23.71 14.57 14.30
C ILE A 117 24.36 14.55 12.91
N VAL A 118 24.99 15.67 12.54
CA VAL A 118 25.78 15.79 11.30
C VAL A 118 27.25 16.06 11.57
N ASP A 119 27.56 16.60 12.74
CA ASP A 119 28.92 16.89 13.14
C ASP A 119 29.49 15.72 13.95
N VAL A 120 30.69 15.29 13.58
CA VAL A 120 31.43 14.22 14.28
C VAL A 120 31.70 14.61 15.73
N ASP A 121 31.86 15.90 16.03
CA ASP A 121 32.19 16.36 17.38
C ASP A 121 31.02 16.20 18.36
N GLN A 122 29.80 16.09 17.85
CA GLN A 122 28.59 15.81 18.63
C GLN A 122 28.44 14.33 18.99
N LEU A 123 29.22 13.42 18.38
CA LEU A 123 29.25 12.01 18.79
C LEU A 123 29.88 11.86 20.17
N SER A 124 29.50 10.79 20.87
CA SER A 124 30.20 10.36 22.09
C SER A 124 31.70 10.06 21.79
N PRO A 125 32.58 10.05 22.80
CA PRO A 125 33.97 9.61 22.60
C PRO A 125 34.08 8.24 21.92
N ALA A 126 33.20 7.29 22.26
CA ALA A 126 33.16 5.97 21.64
C ALA A 126 32.70 6.02 20.18
N GLY A 127 31.67 6.81 19.86
CA GLY A 127 31.22 7.03 18.48
C GLY A 127 32.31 7.64 17.60
N ARG A 128 33.07 8.60 18.13
CA ARG A 128 34.23 9.19 17.43
C ARG A 128 35.35 8.17 17.16
N VAL A 129 35.53 7.16 18.02
CA VAL A 129 36.48 6.07 17.74
C VAL A 129 36.02 5.29 16.51
N TYR A 130 34.76 4.87 16.43
CA TYR A 130 34.27 4.16 15.24
C TYR A 130 34.49 4.98 13.98
N TRP A 131 34.13 6.27 13.98
CA TRP A 131 34.33 7.13 12.82
C TRP A 131 35.80 7.25 12.41
N ARG A 132 36.73 7.37 13.36
CA ARG A 132 38.17 7.42 13.07
C ARG A 132 38.68 6.11 12.47
N GLU A 133 38.23 4.96 12.97
CA GLU A 133 38.59 3.65 12.39
C GLU A 133 38.10 3.53 10.94
N VAL A 134 36.89 4.05 10.63
CA VAL A 134 36.39 4.12 9.24
C VAL A 134 37.32 4.94 8.36
N GLN A 135 37.76 6.13 8.82
CA GLN A 135 38.68 6.97 8.03
C GLN A 135 40.02 6.27 7.79
N ALA A 136 40.61 5.66 8.82
CA ALA A 136 41.85 4.91 8.68
C ALA A 136 41.70 3.69 7.75
N GLY A 137 40.57 2.99 7.80
CA GLY A 137 40.24 1.91 6.89
C GLY A 137 40.14 2.36 5.43
N LEU A 138 39.53 3.54 5.19
CA LEU A 138 39.40 4.14 3.85
C LEU A 138 40.77 4.53 3.28
N GLU A 139 41.65 5.13 4.08
CA GLU A 139 43.03 5.47 3.67
C GLU A 139 43.84 4.23 3.29
N GLN A 140 43.64 3.12 3.99
CA GLN A 140 44.34 1.85 3.78
C GLN A 140 43.65 0.95 2.75
N ASN A 141 42.46 1.34 2.26
CA ASN A 141 41.60 0.53 1.40
C ASN A 141 41.31 -0.88 1.96
N LEU A 142 41.09 -0.98 3.27
CA LEU A 142 40.83 -2.24 3.99
C LEU A 142 39.34 -2.39 4.32
N GLU A 143 38.62 -3.19 3.53
CA GLU A 143 37.17 -3.37 3.64
C GLU A 143 36.71 -3.69 5.08
N THR A 144 37.36 -4.64 5.76
CA THR A 144 36.97 -5.06 7.11
C THR A 144 37.13 -3.94 8.15
N ARG A 145 38.11 -3.06 7.97
CA ARG A 145 38.32 -1.87 8.83
C ARG A 145 37.35 -0.73 8.54
N ILE A 146 36.62 -0.80 7.42
CA ILE A 146 35.60 0.19 7.06
C ILE A 146 34.22 -0.33 7.48
N MET A 147 33.89 -1.56 7.09
CA MET A 147 32.55 -2.12 7.19
C MET A 147 32.09 -2.37 8.63
N VAL A 148 32.93 -3.00 9.46
CA VAL A 148 32.56 -3.34 10.83
C VAL A 148 32.34 -2.07 11.68
N PRO A 149 33.23 -1.07 11.66
CA PRO A 149 32.98 0.16 12.40
C PRO A 149 31.79 0.95 11.88
N LEU A 150 31.54 0.98 10.56
CA LEU A 150 30.34 1.64 10.00
C LEU A 150 29.06 0.96 10.48
N GLN A 151 29.00 -0.37 10.45
CA GLN A 151 27.85 -1.12 10.94
C GLN A 151 27.56 -0.80 12.41
N LEU A 152 28.58 -0.87 13.27
CA LEU A 152 28.45 -0.56 14.69
C LEU A 152 28.05 0.90 14.93
N LEU A 153 28.57 1.82 14.13
CA LEU A 153 28.25 3.24 14.22
C LEU A 153 26.77 3.49 13.91
N VAL A 154 26.22 2.91 12.84
CA VAL A 154 24.81 3.11 12.48
C VAL A 154 23.84 2.38 13.41
N GLU A 155 24.27 1.29 14.04
CA GLU A 155 23.45 0.53 15.00
C GLU A 155 23.42 1.20 16.38
N GLN A 156 24.55 1.73 16.86
CA GLN A 156 24.66 2.32 18.20
C GLN A 156 24.37 3.83 18.22
N TYR A 157 24.61 4.53 17.12
CA TYR A 157 24.41 5.97 16.98
C TYR A 157 23.54 6.25 15.74
N PRO A 158 22.30 5.74 15.70
CA PRO A 158 21.42 5.87 14.54
C PRO A 158 21.12 7.34 14.17
N GLU A 159 21.29 8.28 15.10
CA GLU A 159 21.18 9.72 14.87
C GLU A 159 22.31 10.32 14.04
N PHE A 160 23.45 9.64 13.89
CA PHE A 160 24.58 10.15 13.14
C PHE A 160 24.42 9.89 11.63
N ILE A 161 23.86 10.88 10.94
CA ILE A 161 23.48 10.78 9.52
C ILE A 161 24.65 10.49 8.57
N PRO A 162 25.84 11.11 8.73
CA PRO A 162 26.99 10.79 7.88
C PRO A 162 27.41 9.31 7.96
N GLY A 163 27.16 8.64 9.10
CA GLY A 163 27.41 7.21 9.26
C GLY A 163 26.59 6.38 8.28
N HIS A 164 25.28 6.64 8.19
CA HIS A 164 24.37 5.93 7.27
C HIS A 164 24.72 6.17 5.81
N LEU A 165 24.94 7.44 5.43
CA LEU A 165 25.34 7.82 4.08
C LEU A 165 26.64 7.13 3.67
N LYS A 166 27.64 7.15 4.56
CA LYS A 166 28.93 6.53 4.30
C LYS A 166 28.82 5.01 4.21
N TYR A 167 28.01 4.40 5.07
CA TYR A 167 27.80 2.96 5.06
C TYR A 167 27.14 2.49 3.77
N ALA A 168 26.11 3.19 3.30
CA ALA A 168 25.47 2.92 2.03
C ALA A 168 26.42 3.11 0.82
N GLU A 169 27.24 4.19 0.84
CA GLU A 169 28.26 4.43 -0.20
C GLU A 169 29.26 3.28 -0.29
N VAL A 170 29.78 2.83 0.86
CA VAL A 170 30.76 1.75 0.94
C VAL A 170 30.13 0.42 0.52
N LEU A 171 28.93 0.08 1.01
CA LEU A 171 28.20 -1.11 0.60
C LEU A 171 28.04 -1.17 -0.93
N THR A 172 27.65 -0.05 -1.55
CA THR A 172 27.51 0.05 -3.00
C THR A 172 28.86 -0.19 -3.71
N ARG A 173 29.95 0.38 -3.19
CA ARG A 173 31.31 0.19 -3.74
C ARG A 173 31.75 -1.28 -3.74
N TYR A 174 31.33 -2.06 -2.75
CA TYR A 174 31.60 -3.49 -2.63
C TYR A 174 30.51 -4.37 -3.25
N ASN A 175 29.71 -3.84 -4.19
CA ASN A 175 28.68 -4.58 -4.92
C ASN A 175 27.56 -5.15 -4.02
N ARG A 176 27.27 -4.48 -2.89
CA ARG A 176 26.23 -4.82 -1.91
C ARG A 176 25.09 -3.78 -1.92
N ALA A 177 24.61 -3.43 -3.12
CA ALA A 177 23.64 -2.35 -3.33
C ALA A 177 22.30 -2.59 -2.58
N SER A 178 21.83 -3.83 -2.51
CA SER A 178 20.58 -4.17 -1.79
C SER A 178 20.68 -3.91 -0.28
N GLU A 179 21.85 -4.10 0.31
CA GLU A 179 22.10 -3.79 1.72
C GLU A 179 22.23 -2.28 1.94
N ALA A 180 22.87 -1.56 0.99
CA ALA A 180 22.93 -0.10 1.01
C ALA A 180 21.52 0.51 1.04
N LEU A 181 20.62 -0.01 0.22
CA LEU A 181 19.24 0.45 0.16
C LEU A 181 18.51 0.23 1.51
N LYS A 182 18.66 -0.94 2.13
CA LYS A 182 18.08 -1.23 3.46
C LYS A 182 18.59 -0.29 4.56
N VAL A 183 19.87 0.12 4.50
CA VAL A 183 20.42 1.11 5.42
C VAL A 183 19.71 2.45 5.23
N LEU A 184 19.60 2.91 3.99
CA LEU A 184 18.97 4.19 3.64
C LEU A 184 17.47 4.20 3.94
N GLU A 185 16.75 3.10 3.73
CA GLU A 185 15.34 2.97 4.08
C GLU A 185 15.09 3.10 5.59
N ARG A 186 15.91 2.43 6.41
CA ARG A 186 15.82 2.56 7.87
C ARG A 186 16.14 3.98 8.32
N ALA A 187 17.17 4.60 7.75
CA ALA A 187 17.59 5.96 8.09
C ALA A 187 16.52 7.00 7.70
N THR A 188 16.01 6.94 6.47
CA THR A 188 14.94 7.84 5.97
C THR A 188 13.64 7.69 6.77
N ARG A 189 13.29 6.48 7.22
CA ARG A 189 12.14 6.27 8.10
C ARG A 189 12.31 6.96 9.46
N ARG A 190 13.51 6.94 10.02
CA ARG A 190 13.77 7.55 11.32
C ARG A 190 13.89 9.08 11.24
N TYR A 191 14.45 9.56 10.14
CA TYR A 191 14.71 10.97 9.86
C TYR A 191 14.10 11.38 8.51
N PRO A 192 12.76 11.42 8.39
CA PRO A 192 12.06 11.68 7.13
C PRO A 192 12.22 13.12 6.61
N ASP A 193 12.68 14.03 7.46
CA ASP A 193 13.01 15.43 7.17
C ASP A 193 14.41 15.61 6.55
N ARG A 194 15.21 14.53 6.49
CA ARG A 194 16.59 14.56 5.99
C ARG A 194 16.66 14.30 4.50
N VAL A 195 16.71 15.40 3.74
CA VAL A 195 16.78 15.40 2.28
C VAL A 195 18.04 14.71 1.76
N ASP A 196 19.15 14.78 2.48
CA ASP A 196 20.40 14.11 2.15
C ASP A 196 20.27 12.57 2.16
N LEU A 197 19.58 12.02 3.16
CA LEU A 197 19.26 10.59 3.21
C LEU A 197 18.34 10.17 2.06
N LEU A 198 17.34 10.99 1.74
CA LEU A 198 16.41 10.70 0.66
C LEU A 198 17.09 10.75 -0.71
N ASN A 199 17.94 11.75 -0.96
CA ASN A 199 18.75 11.83 -2.17
C ASN A 199 19.63 10.60 -2.34
N ALA A 200 20.33 10.18 -1.27
CA ALA A 200 21.14 8.97 -1.31
C ALA A 200 20.31 7.71 -1.61
N LYS A 201 19.08 7.62 -1.08
CA LYS A 201 18.14 6.52 -1.39
C LYS A 201 17.76 6.52 -2.88
N ILE A 202 17.34 7.66 -3.42
CA ILE A 202 16.95 7.80 -4.83
C ILE A 202 18.13 7.45 -5.76
N GLU A 203 19.34 7.93 -5.44
CA GLU A 203 20.53 7.59 -6.20
C GLU A 203 20.88 6.09 -6.14
N ALA A 204 20.71 5.46 -4.98
CA ALA A 204 20.94 4.03 -4.81
C ALA A 204 19.94 3.21 -5.64
N GLN A 205 18.65 3.55 -5.60
CA GLN A 205 17.60 2.93 -6.41
C GLN A 205 17.89 3.09 -7.91
N ALA A 206 18.24 4.32 -8.33
CA ALA A 206 18.61 4.60 -9.71
C ALA A 206 19.81 3.76 -10.19
N LYS A 207 20.84 3.58 -9.35
CA LYS A 207 22.00 2.73 -9.67
C LYS A 207 21.65 1.25 -9.76
N ALA A 208 20.67 0.80 -8.98
CA ALA A 208 20.12 -0.56 -9.04
C ALA A 208 19.15 -0.78 -10.21
N GLU A 209 18.97 0.21 -11.09
CA GLU A 209 17.97 0.21 -12.17
C GLU A 209 16.51 0.12 -11.68
N GLU A 210 16.27 0.40 -10.40
CA GLU A 210 14.95 0.58 -9.78
C GLU A 210 14.39 1.97 -10.13
N TRP A 211 14.30 2.26 -11.43
CA TRP A 211 13.93 3.57 -11.96
C TRP A 211 12.53 4.01 -11.53
N LEU A 212 11.60 3.07 -11.34
CA LEU A 212 10.27 3.41 -10.88
C LEU A 212 10.30 3.79 -9.41
N ASP A 213 10.96 3.01 -8.55
CA ASP A 213 11.08 3.35 -7.12
C ASP A 213 11.82 4.67 -6.88
N ALA A 214 12.89 4.95 -7.64
CA ALA A 214 13.58 6.23 -7.64
C ALA A 214 12.66 7.39 -8.05
N SER A 215 11.84 7.17 -9.10
CA SER A 215 10.84 8.16 -9.54
C SER A 215 9.80 8.43 -8.45
N LEU A 216 9.37 7.39 -7.74
CA LEU A 216 8.31 7.48 -6.75
C LEU A 216 8.76 8.13 -5.47
N ALA A 217 9.93 7.76 -4.95
CA ALA A 217 10.53 8.42 -3.81
C ALA A 217 10.74 9.92 -4.08
N ALA A 218 11.20 10.26 -5.30
CA ALA A 218 11.38 11.66 -5.69
C ALA A 218 10.03 12.41 -5.80
N ARG A 219 9.02 11.79 -6.42
CA ARG A 219 7.68 12.36 -6.54
C ARG A 219 7.05 12.57 -5.17
N GLN A 220 7.13 11.56 -4.31
CA GLN A 220 6.59 11.60 -2.96
C GLN A 220 7.15 12.81 -2.22
N PHE A 221 8.47 13.05 -2.26
CA PHE A 221 9.05 14.25 -1.65
C PHE A 221 8.46 15.55 -2.18
N ALA A 222 8.40 15.69 -3.51
CA ALA A 222 7.86 16.90 -4.15
C ALA A 222 6.40 17.16 -3.75
N LEU A 223 5.61 16.11 -3.55
CA LEU A 223 4.22 16.19 -3.10
C LEU A 223 4.08 16.46 -1.60
N LEU A 224 4.90 15.83 -0.76
CA LEU A 224 4.81 15.99 0.69
C LEU A 224 5.41 17.33 1.18
N TYR A 225 6.31 17.93 0.39
CA TYR A 225 7.04 19.15 0.75
C TYR A 225 7.07 20.19 -0.38
N PRO A 226 5.91 20.67 -0.87
CA PRO A 226 5.84 21.57 -2.03
C PRO A 226 6.56 22.92 -1.81
N GLU A 227 6.61 23.40 -0.57
CA GLU A 227 7.29 24.65 -0.19
C GLU A 227 8.81 24.48 0.01
N HIS A 228 9.33 23.24 -0.07
CA HIS A 228 10.75 23.01 0.10
C HIS A 228 11.53 23.54 -1.12
N PRO A 229 12.70 24.21 -0.94
CA PRO A 229 13.46 24.77 -2.07
C PRO A 229 13.86 23.76 -3.15
N GLN A 230 13.91 22.47 -2.82
CA GLN A 230 14.24 21.39 -3.75
C GLN A 230 13.01 20.65 -4.32
N ALA A 231 11.77 21.07 -4.02
CA ALA A 231 10.58 20.35 -4.48
C ALA A 231 10.51 20.25 -6.01
N GLU A 232 10.82 21.34 -6.72
CA GLU A 232 10.86 21.37 -8.19
C GLU A 232 11.96 20.45 -8.76
N GLU A 233 13.15 20.45 -8.13
CA GLU A 233 14.25 19.56 -8.48
C GLU A 233 13.84 18.09 -8.35
N PHE A 234 13.19 17.73 -7.24
CA PHE A 234 12.68 16.38 -7.00
C PHE A 234 11.57 15.99 -7.99
N SER A 235 10.71 16.92 -8.39
CA SER A 235 9.73 16.68 -9.47
C SER A 235 10.42 16.35 -10.80
N ALA A 236 11.50 17.07 -11.14
CA ALA A 236 12.29 16.82 -12.35
C ALA A 236 13.07 15.48 -12.29
N ILE A 237 13.59 15.13 -11.11
CA ILE A 237 14.22 13.82 -10.83
C ILE A 237 13.19 12.70 -11.06
N ALA A 238 11.98 12.87 -10.50
CA ALA A 238 10.89 11.93 -10.66
C ALA A 238 10.54 11.71 -12.14
N ASP A 239 10.33 12.79 -12.90
CA ASP A 239 10.04 12.71 -14.34
C ASP A 239 11.15 12.00 -15.13
N THR A 240 12.40 12.26 -14.77
CA THR A 240 13.56 11.68 -15.44
C THR A 240 13.63 10.17 -15.24
N HIS A 241 13.46 9.71 -14.01
CA HIS A 241 13.47 8.28 -13.71
C HIS A 241 12.24 7.56 -14.26
N LEU A 242 11.06 8.18 -14.26
CA LEU A 242 9.87 7.63 -14.91
C LEU A 242 10.09 7.42 -16.42
N ARG A 243 10.69 8.40 -17.12
CA ARG A 243 11.04 8.25 -18.55
C ARG A 243 12.03 7.12 -18.79
N ARG A 244 13.01 6.93 -17.90
CA ARG A 244 13.97 5.81 -17.97
C ARG A 244 13.27 4.47 -17.79
N PHE A 245 12.40 4.34 -16.79
CA PHE A 245 11.57 3.15 -16.59
C PHE A 245 10.75 2.81 -17.84
N GLN A 246 10.00 3.77 -18.38
CA GLN A 246 9.20 3.60 -19.60
C GLN A 246 10.06 3.24 -20.82
N SER A 247 11.28 3.75 -20.92
CA SER A 247 12.22 3.38 -21.98
C SER A 247 12.74 1.97 -21.81
N SER A 248 13.07 1.56 -20.58
CA SER A 248 13.52 0.21 -20.25
C SER A 248 12.45 -0.82 -20.57
N LEU A 249 11.20 -0.60 -20.13
CA LEU A 249 10.05 -1.43 -20.49
C LEU A 249 9.90 -1.57 -22.01
N ARG A 250 9.92 -0.45 -22.75
CA ARG A 250 9.84 -0.48 -24.22
C ARG A 250 10.99 -1.25 -24.86
N SER A 251 12.21 -1.13 -24.33
CA SER A 251 13.40 -1.82 -24.83
C SER A 251 13.34 -3.33 -24.59
N GLN A 252 13.06 -3.74 -23.35
CA GLN A 252 12.88 -5.14 -22.97
C GLN A 252 11.79 -5.81 -23.82
N LEU A 253 10.67 -5.10 -24.06
CA LEU A 253 9.57 -5.61 -24.86
C LEU A 253 9.89 -5.64 -26.36
N ARG A 254 10.68 -4.72 -26.92
CA ARG A 254 11.17 -4.82 -28.31
C ARG A 254 12.13 -6.00 -28.49
N GLY A 255 13.02 -6.23 -27.52
CA GLY A 255 13.93 -7.38 -27.52
C GLY A 255 13.18 -8.71 -27.39
N ASN A 256 12.19 -8.75 -26.50
CA ASN A 256 11.37 -9.94 -26.25
C ASN A 256 10.25 -10.15 -27.29
N ALA A 257 9.81 -9.14 -28.04
CA ALA A 257 8.87 -9.31 -29.15
C ALA A 257 9.48 -10.11 -30.32
N ILE A 258 10.81 -10.03 -30.51
CA ILE A 258 11.51 -10.87 -31.50
C ILE A 258 11.57 -12.34 -31.03
N ALA A 259 11.61 -12.59 -29.72
CA ALA A 259 11.62 -13.93 -29.15
C ALA A 259 10.21 -14.53 -28.97
N ASN A 260 9.24 -13.76 -28.49
CA ASN A 260 7.89 -14.23 -28.16
C ASN A 260 6.96 -14.38 -29.37
N VAL A 261 7.27 -13.77 -30.52
CA VAL A 261 6.61 -14.13 -31.79
C VAL A 261 6.94 -15.57 -32.20
N LEU A 262 8.08 -16.13 -31.75
CA LEU A 262 8.47 -17.53 -32.01
C LEU A 262 7.93 -18.52 -30.95
N THR A 263 7.79 -18.11 -29.69
CA THR A 263 7.29 -18.98 -28.59
C THR A 263 5.79 -18.83 -28.25
N GLY A 264 5.12 -17.76 -28.72
CA GLY A 264 3.72 -17.48 -28.44
C GLY A 264 2.72 -18.52 -28.99
N ILE A 265 3.15 -19.39 -29.90
CA ILE A 265 2.37 -20.53 -30.39
C ILE A 265 2.35 -21.68 -29.37
N ALA A 266 3.31 -21.77 -28.43
CA ALA A 266 3.44 -22.90 -27.50
C ALA A 266 2.80 -22.66 -26.12
N GLY A 267 2.62 -21.42 -25.67
CA GLY A 267 2.11 -21.10 -24.33
C GLY A 267 0.61 -21.29 -24.12
N TYR A 268 -0.18 -21.35 -25.21
CA TYR A 268 -1.64 -21.44 -25.15
C TYR A 268 -2.15 -22.79 -24.59
N ALA A 269 -1.33 -23.85 -24.69
CA ALA A 269 -1.75 -25.21 -24.34
C ALA A 269 -1.47 -25.61 -22.88
N LEU A 270 -0.68 -24.86 -22.11
CA LEU A 270 -0.14 -25.32 -20.84
C LEU A 270 -0.69 -24.65 -19.58
N THR A 271 -1.44 -23.55 -19.68
CA THR A 271 -1.78 -22.72 -18.50
C THR A 271 -3.26 -22.57 -18.15
N GLY A 272 -4.21 -22.93 -19.03
CA GLY A 272 -5.64 -22.84 -18.71
C GLY A 272 -6.11 -21.44 -18.25
N ASN A 273 -5.50 -20.38 -18.79
CA ASN A 273 -5.51 -19.03 -18.23
C ASN A 273 -6.78 -18.21 -18.59
N ILE A 274 -7.22 -17.34 -17.66
CA ILE A 274 -8.54 -16.69 -17.59
C ILE A 274 -8.57 -15.22 -18.06
N PHE A 275 -7.55 -14.75 -18.80
CA PHE A 275 -7.66 -13.56 -19.67
C PHE A 275 -8.48 -13.88 -20.93
N ALA A 276 -9.70 -14.37 -20.74
CA ALA A 276 -10.52 -14.95 -21.81
C ALA A 276 -10.95 -13.99 -22.94
N PRO A 277 -10.61 -12.68 -22.94
CA PRO A 277 -10.61 -11.92 -24.18
C PRO A 277 -9.31 -11.16 -24.53
N LEU A 278 -8.24 -11.19 -23.72
CA LEU A 278 -6.98 -10.49 -24.04
C LEU A 278 -5.82 -11.48 -24.12
N SER A 279 -5.33 -11.71 -25.33
CA SER A 279 -4.09 -12.44 -25.60
C SER A 279 -2.90 -11.81 -24.85
N ALA A 280 -1.86 -12.60 -24.55
CA ALA A 280 -0.61 -12.07 -23.97
C ALA A 280 0.00 -10.92 -24.79
N VAL A 281 -0.29 -10.89 -26.11
CA VAL A 281 0.05 -9.79 -27.01
C VAL A 281 -0.74 -8.52 -26.68
N GLU A 282 -2.04 -8.61 -26.46
CA GLU A 282 -2.89 -7.46 -26.12
C GLU A 282 -2.53 -6.87 -24.74
N THR A 283 -2.30 -7.70 -23.72
CA THR A 283 -1.81 -7.22 -22.41
C THR A 283 -0.46 -6.51 -22.55
N THR A 284 0.44 -7.04 -23.38
CA THR A 284 1.73 -6.40 -23.65
C THR A 284 1.57 -5.06 -24.36
N VAL A 285 0.67 -4.97 -25.36
CA VAL A 285 0.36 -3.72 -26.07
C VAL A 285 -0.27 -2.69 -25.12
N LEU A 286 -1.13 -3.13 -24.20
CA LEU A 286 -1.76 -2.29 -23.19
C LEU A 286 -0.71 -1.67 -22.25
N LEU A 287 0.18 -2.49 -21.69
CA LEU A 287 1.29 -2.02 -20.84
C LEU A 287 2.22 -1.05 -21.57
N LEU A 288 2.47 -1.27 -22.86
CA LEU A 288 3.26 -0.36 -23.71
C LEU A 288 2.60 1.00 -23.94
N ARG A 289 1.27 1.07 -23.92
CA ARG A 289 0.52 2.34 -24.00
C ARG A 289 0.53 3.11 -22.68
N GLY A 290 1.00 2.48 -21.61
CA GLY A 290 1.20 3.09 -20.32
C GLY A 290 0.02 2.92 -19.38
N GLU A 291 0.17 3.54 -18.22
CA GLU A 291 -0.67 3.34 -17.05
C GLU A 291 -2.16 3.63 -17.32
N SER A 292 -2.47 4.80 -17.89
CA SER A 292 -3.85 5.21 -18.18
C SER A 292 -4.56 4.27 -19.15
N ALA A 293 -3.86 3.77 -20.17
CA ALA A 293 -4.45 2.82 -21.12
C ALA A 293 -4.84 1.50 -20.43
N VAL A 294 -4.05 1.05 -19.45
CA VAL A 294 -4.39 -0.12 -18.63
C VAL A 294 -5.67 0.12 -17.84
N GLY A 295 -5.73 1.25 -17.13
CA GLY A 295 -6.91 1.67 -16.37
C GLY A 295 -8.16 1.75 -17.22
N ASP A 296 -8.12 2.49 -18.33
CA ASP A 296 -9.26 2.71 -19.22
C ASP A 296 -9.83 1.39 -19.75
N SER A 297 -8.95 0.45 -20.12
CA SER A 297 -9.38 -0.86 -20.62
C SER A 297 -10.08 -1.69 -19.56
N ILE A 298 -9.56 -1.70 -18.33
CA ILE A 298 -10.18 -2.45 -17.22
C ILE A 298 -11.50 -1.79 -16.82
N THR A 299 -11.52 -0.47 -16.66
CA THR A 299 -12.73 0.30 -16.32
C THR A 299 -13.85 0.05 -17.32
N HIS A 300 -13.56 0.04 -18.62
CA HIS A 300 -14.55 -0.24 -19.66
C HIS A 300 -15.20 -1.63 -19.53
N GLN A 301 -14.45 -2.63 -19.07
CA GLN A 301 -14.98 -3.95 -18.77
C GLN A 301 -15.83 -3.92 -17.49
N LEU A 302 -15.31 -3.35 -16.41
CA LEU A 302 -15.99 -3.33 -15.11
C LEU A 302 -17.34 -2.60 -15.16
N ARG A 303 -17.43 -1.47 -15.88
CA ARG A 303 -18.68 -0.71 -16.03
C ARG A 303 -19.81 -1.50 -16.71
N ARG A 304 -19.49 -2.58 -17.45
CA ARG A 304 -20.49 -3.44 -18.09
C ARG A 304 -20.97 -4.58 -17.18
N GLU A 305 -20.17 -4.91 -16.17
CA GLU A 305 -20.34 -6.10 -15.35
C GLU A 305 -20.84 -5.78 -13.93
N LEU A 306 -20.48 -4.60 -13.40
CA LEU A 306 -20.78 -4.19 -12.04
C LEU A 306 -22.09 -3.38 -11.96
N PRO A 307 -22.89 -3.57 -10.90
CA PRO A 307 -24.01 -2.69 -10.60
C PRO A 307 -23.48 -1.38 -10.00
N LEU A 308 -23.49 -0.32 -10.80
CA LEU A 308 -23.02 1.00 -10.36
C LEU A 308 -24.17 1.89 -9.91
N VAL A 309 -23.88 2.81 -8.98
CA VAL A 309 -24.79 3.88 -8.59
C VAL A 309 -24.89 4.89 -9.74
N GLU A 310 -26.12 5.31 -10.06
CA GLU A 310 -26.41 6.34 -11.08
C GLU A 310 -27.02 7.61 -10.47
N ASP A 311 -27.26 7.64 -9.16
CA ASP A 311 -27.83 8.79 -8.46
C ASP A 311 -26.86 9.99 -8.48
N GLU A 312 -27.31 11.11 -9.05
CA GLU A 312 -26.47 12.28 -9.31
C GLU A 312 -25.94 12.95 -8.04
N GLU A 313 -26.71 12.96 -6.93
CA GLU A 313 -26.26 13.57 -5.67
C GLU A 313 -25.19 12.73 -4.98
N ILE A 314 -25.35 11.40 -4.97
CA ILE A 314 -24.35 10.49 -4.40
C ILE A 314 -23.05 10.55 -5.22
N LEU A 315 -23.17 10.59 -6.55
CA LEU A 315 -22.02 10.72 -7.44
C LEU A 315 -21.34 12.08 -7.27
N ALA A 316 -22.09 13.18 -7.19
CA ALA A 316 -21.56 14.51 -6.94
C ALA A 316 -20.81 14.56 -5.60
N TYR A 317 -21.37 13.97 -4.53
CA TYR A 317 -20.73 13.90 -3.23
C TYR A 317 -19.33 13.28 -3.28
N VAL A 318 -19.21 12.10 -3.90
CA VAL A 318 -17.91 11.41 -4.03
C VAL A 318 -16.97 12.16 -4.95
N ASN A 319 -17.46 12.69 -6.08
CA ASN A 319 -16.64 13.48 -7.01
C ASN A 319 -16.10 14.75 -6.33
N GLU A 320 -16.89 15.45 -5.53
CA GLU A 320 -16.45 16.65 -4.81
C GLU A 320 -15.34 16.34 -3.79
N ILE A 321 -15.43 15.20 -3.08
CA ILE A 321 -14.33 14.75 -2.21
C ILE A 321 -13.11 14.43 -3.06
N GLY A 322 -13.29 13.65 -4.12
CA GLY A 322 -12.23 13.25 -5.04
C GLY A 322 -11.48 14.43 -5.65
N GLU A 323 -12.20 15.45 -6.14
CA GLU A 323 -11.64 16.67 -6.73
C GLU A 323 -10.80 17.46 -5.74
N LYS A 324 -11.22 17.58 -4.47
CA LYS A 324 -10.41 18.22 -3.43
C LYS A 324 -9.08 17.49 -3.22
N LEU A 325 -9.13 16.15 -3.15
CA LEU A 325 -7.96 15.31 -2.93
C LEU A 325 -7.01 15.34 -4.15
N ILE A 326 -7.54 15.29 -5.37
CA ILE A 326 -6.77 15.31 -6.63
C ILE A 326 -5.91 16.58 -6.75
N GLN A 327 -6.40 17.72 -6.26
CA GLN A 327 -5.63 18.97 -6.29
C GLN A 327 -4.29 18.86 -5.53
N GLN A 328 -4.16 17.87 -4.63
CA GLN A 328 -2.95 17.64 -3.83
C GLN A 328 -2.06 16.50 -4.36
N THR A 329 -2.42 15.85 -5.48
CA THR A 329 -1.70 14.64 -5.96
C THR A 329 -0.57 14.94 -6.95
N GLY A 330 -0.59 16.10 -7.61
CA GLY A 330 0.39 16.53 -8.62
C GLY A 330 0.55 15.59 -9.83
N ARG A 331 -0.41 14.70 -10.08
CA ARG A 331 -0.43 13.78 -11.23
C ARG A 331 -1.57 14.13 -12.15
N ASP A 332 -1.26 14.34 -13.42
CA ASP A 332 -2.27 14.61 -14.44
C ASP A 332 -2.81 13.29 -15.00
N PHE A 333 -3.91 12.84 -14.42
CA PHE A 333 -4.70 11.71 -14.90
C PHE A 333 -6.13 12.13 -15.17
N ASN A 334 -6.79 11.40 -16.08
CA ASN A 334 -8.24 11.48 -16.18
C ASN A 334 -8.86 10.66 -15.04
N TYR A 335 -8.94 11.29 -13.87
CA TYR A 335 -9.50 10.65 -12.68
C TYR A 335 -10.99 10.36 -12.85
N GLU A 336 -11.41 9.18 -12.41
CA GLU A 336 -12.82 8.77 -12.43
C GLU A 336 -13.16 8.07 -11.12
N PHE A 337 -14.32 8.39 -10.54
CA PHE A 337 -14.85 7.73 -9.36
C PHE A 337 -16.11 6.95 -9.72
N HIS A 338 -16.15 5.68 -9.34
CA HIS A 338 -17.26 4.77 -9.61
C HIS A 338 -17.73 4.15 -8.30
N ILE A 339 -19.03 4.18 -8.03
CA ILE A 339 -19.60 3.59 -6.81
C ILE A 339 -20.32 2.29 -7.17
N ILE A 340 -19.87 1.19 -6.58
CA ILE A 340 -20.44 -0.15 -6.76
C ILE A 340 -21.50 -0.38 -5.68
N LEU A 341 -22.68 -0.85 -6.06
CA LEU A 341 -23.75 -1.24 -5.13
C LEU A 341 -23.39 -2.53 -4.37
N ASP A 342 -22.39 -2.48 -3.51
CA ASP A 342 -21.87 -3.56 -2.67
C ASP A 342 -21.80 -3.06 -1.23
N ASP A 343 -22.34 -3.81 -0.28
CA ASP A 343 -22.48 -3.43 1.13
C ASP A 343 -21.20 -3.65 1.96
N ARG A 344 -20.15 -4.23 1.36
CA ARG A 344 -18.85 -4.38 2.02
C ARG A 344 -18.09 -3.06 2.02
N LEU A 345 -17.46 -2.73 3.15
CA LEU A 345 -16.51 -1.62 3.22
C LEU A 345 -15.32 -1.96 2.33
N ASN A 346 -15.19 -1.32 1.16
CA ASN A 346 -14.05 -1.56 0.28
C ASN A 346 -13.90 -0.42 -0.72
N ALA A 347 -12.68 -0.22 -1.20
CA ALA A 347 -12.39 0.56 -2.38
C ALA A 347 -11.16 -0.04 -3.06
N PHE A 348 -10.93 0.35 -4.30
CA PHE A 348 -9.69 0.01 -5.01
C PHE A 348 -9.38 1.03 -6.11
N ALA A 349 -8.10 1.31 -6.28
CA ALA A 349 -7.57 2.07 -7.40
C ALA A 349 -7.07 1.15 -8.53
N LEU A 350 -7.46 1.48 -9.76
CA LEU A 350 -6.82 0.99 -10.97
C LEU A 350 -5.78 1.99 -11.47
N PRO A 351 -4.78 1.50 -12.25
CA PRO A 351 -3.83 2.35 -12.97
C PRO A 351 -4.47 3.58 -13.63
N GLY A 352 -3.83 4.74 -13.54
CA GLY A 352 -4.27 5.94 -14.27
C GLY A 352 -5.47 6.67 -13.67
N GLY A 353 -5.68 6.53 -12.35
CA GLY A 353 -6.60 7.38 -11.58
C GLY A 353 -8.06 6.92 -11.58
N LYS A 354 -8.34 5.64 -11.84
CA LYS A 354 -9.73 5.12 -11.79
C LYS A 354 -9.98 4.51 -10.41
N ILE A 355 -10.89 5.09 -9.65
CA ILE A 355 -11.17 4.72 -8.27
C ILE A 355 -12.56 4.10 -8.21
N PHE A 356 -12.65 2.90 -7.64
CA PHE A 356 -13.90 2.20 -7.41
C PHE A 356 -14.16 2.09 -5.92
N ILE A 357 -15.38 2.40 -5.50
CA ILE A 357 -15.78 2.50 -4.11
C ILE A 357 -17.01 1.65 -3.92
N ASN A 358 -17.01 0.75 -2.93
CA ASN A 358 -18.23 0.05 -2.57
C ASN A 358 -19.16 1.00 -1.80
N ALA A 359 -20.46 0.88 -2.02
CA ALA A 359 -21.48 1.60 -1.25
C ALA A 359 -21.33 1.36 0.26
N GLY A 360 -20.90 0.17 0.68
CA GLY A 360 -20.57 -0.17 2.06
C GLY A 360 -19.46 0.68 2.66
N ALA A 361 -18.54 1.22 1.85
CA ALA A 361 -17.55 2.18 2.36
C ALA A 361 -18.22 3.46 2.82
N ILE A 362 -19.21 3.96 2.07
CA ILE A 362 -19.98 5.15 2.44
C ILE A 362 -20.89 4.84 3.63
N LEU A 363 -21.54 3.67 3.65
CA LEU A 363 -22.52 3.31 4.70
C LEU A 363 -21.89 2.96 6.06
N LYS A 364 -20.59 2.62 6.10
CA LYS A 364 -19.93 2.13 7.32
C LYS A 364 -18.93 3.11 7.92
N THR A 365 -18.48 4.12 7.17
CA THR A 365 -17.66 5.20 7.73
C THR A 365 -18.50 6.15 8.58
N ASN A 366 -17.90 6.75 9.61
CA ASN A 366 -18.64 7.64 10.53
C ASN A 366 -18.59 9.12 10.12
N SER A 367 -17.73 9.51 9.18
CA SER A 367 -17.58 10.89 8.73
C SER A 367 -17.10 10.99 7.28
N GLU A 368 -17.32 12.16 6.66
CA GLU A 368 -16.75 12.46 5.34
C GLU A 368 -15.22 12.38 5.37
N ALA A 369 -14.56 12.73 6.50
CA ALA A 369 -13.12 12.61 6.66
C ALA A 369 -12.61 11.16 6.68
N GLU A 370 -13.36 10.20 7.26
CA GLU A 370 -13.02 8.77 7.15
C GLU A 370 -13.10 8.28 5.69
N LEU A 371 -14.19 8.62 4.98
CA LEU A 371 -14.35 8.28 3.57
C LEU A 371 -13.29 8.97 2.70
N ALA A 372 -13.03 10.26 2.92
CA ALA A 372 -11.98 11.00 2.24
C ALA A 372 -10.60 10.40 2.52
N GLY A 373 -10.38 9.87 3.74
CA GLY A 373 -9.21 9.08 4.08
C GLY A 373 -9.07 7.90 3.13
N LEU A 374 -10.08 7.03 3.06
CA LEU A 374 -10.09 5.86 2.16
C LEU A 374 -9.76 6.27 0.71
N LEU A 375 -10.42 7.32 0.19
CA LEU A 375 -10.16 7.82 -1.16
C LEU A 375 -8.74 8.36 -1.32
N ALA A 376 -8.18 9.04 -0.32
CA ALA A 376 -6.82 9.56 -0.36
C ALA A 376 -5.78 8.43 -0.39
N HIS A 377 -6.03 7.33 0.30
CA HIS A 377 -5.18 6.12 0.25
C HIS A 377 -5.24 5.46 -1.13
N GLU A 378 -6.43 5.26 -1.70
CA GLU A 378 -6.56 4.71 -3.05
C GLU A 378 -5.94 5.63 -4.12
N LEU A 379 -6.13 6.95 -3.99
CA LEU A 379 -5.45 7.93 -4.84
C LEU A 379 -3.94 7.85 -4.68
N ALA A 380 -3.40 7.64 -3.47
CA ALA A 380 -1.98 7.45 -3.26
C ALA A 380 -1.44 6.20 -3.99
N HIS A 381 -2.18 5.08 -4.01
CA HIS A 381 -1.83 3.92 -4.83
C HIS A 381 -1.76 4.24 -6.33
N ALA A 382 -2.74 5.00 -6.86
CA ALA A 382 -2.75 5.42 -8.26
C ALA A 382 -1.60 6.40 -8.57
N VAL A 383 -1.37 7.38 -7.71
CA VAL A 383 -0.31 8.40 -7.84
C VAL A 383 1.06 7.75 -7.83
N LEU A 384 1.25 6.76 -6.95
CA LEU A 384 2.47 5.99 -6.83
C LEU A 384 2.57 4.81 -7.81
N SER A 385 1.61 4.69 -8.75
CA SER A 385 1.59 3.65 -9.78
C SER A 385 1.69 2.22 -9.21
N HIS A 386 1.27 1.96 -7.98
CA HIS A 386 1.43 0.65 -7.32
C HIS A 386 0.77 -0.48 -8.13
N GLY A 387 -0.45 -0.26 -8.65
CA GLY A 387 -1.13 -1.24 -9.49
C GLY A 387 -0.38 -1.51 -10.81
N PHE A 388 0.23 -0.48 -11.39
CA PHE A 388 1.03 -0.62 -12.62
C PHE A 388 2.37 -1.31 -12.38
N GLN A 389 3.00 -1.10 -11.22
CA GLN A 389 4.19 -1.84 -10.79
C GLN A 389 3.91 -3.34 -10.69
N LEU A 390 2.81 -3.72 -10.06
CA LEU A 390 2.39 -5.12 -9.95
C LEU A 390 2.06 -5.72 -11.33
N ALA A 391 1.43 -4.93 -12.21
CA ALA A 391 1.12 -5.36 -13.56
C ALA A 391 2.39 -5.60 -14.42
N THR A 392 3.42 -4.76 -14.26
CA THR A 392 4.66 -4.81 -15.04
C THR A 392 5.70 -5.80 -14.51
N SER A 393 5.66 -6.13 -13.22
CA SER A 393 6.54 -7.13 -12.59
C SER A 393 6.10 -8.59 -12.80
N GLY A 394 5.03 -8.83 -13.57
CA GLY A 394 4.46 -10.17 -13.77
C GLY A 394 3.51 -10.65 -12.66
N GLY A 395 3.30 -9.84 -11.62
CA GLY A 395 2.38 -10.10 -10.51
C GLY A 395 0.90 -10.13 -10.88
N LEU A 396 0.56 -9.68 -12.10
CA LEU A 396 -0.80 -9.77 -12.63
C LEU A 396 -1.29 -11.23 -12.76
N ILE A 397 -0.40 -12.19 -12.99
CA ILE A 397 -0.77 -13.60 -13.22
C ILE A 397 -1.05 -14.36 -11.89
N GLY A 398 -0.54 -13.88 -10.76
CA GLY A 398 -0.68 -14.54 -9.45
C GLY A 398 -1.81 -14.00 -8.56
N ASN A 399 -2.24 -12.75 -8.74
CA ASN A 399 -3.16 -12.06 -7.81
C ASN A 399 -4.63 -11.99 -8.28
N ILE A 400 -4.99 -12.63 -9.41
CA ILE A 400 -6.31 -12.45 -10.06
C ILE A 400 -7.47 -13.24 -9.42
N ALA A 401 -7.26 -14.06 -8.40
CA ALA A 401 -8.31 -14.99 -7.94
C ALA A 401 -8.79 -14.72 -6.50
N GLN A 402 -9.27 -13.51 -6.21
CA GLN A 402 -10.23 -13.36 -5.10
C GLN A 402 -11.65 -13.35 -5.65
N TYR A 403 -12.41 -14.38 -5.27
CA TYR A 403 -13.80 -14.57 -5.63
C TYR A 403 -14.66 -13.43 -5.06
N LEU A 404 -15.04 -12.49 -5.90
CA LEU A 404 -16.20 -11.66 -5.61
C LEU A 404 -17.44 -12.39 -6.15
N PRO A 405 -18.47 -12.67 -5.33
CA PRO A 405 -19.61 -13.50 -5.71
C PRO A 405 -20.61 -12.76 -6.61
N TYR A 406 -20.10 -12.15 -7.67
CA TYR A 406 -20.80 -11.57 -8.80
C TYR A 406 -20.85 -12.62 -9.90
N GLY A 407 -21.87 -13.48 -9.90
CA GLY A 407 -21.96 -14.57 -10.87
C GLY A 407 -21.89 -14.08 -12.33
N GLY A 408 -20.95 -14.60 -13.12
CA GLY A 408 -20.62 -14.15 -14.48
C GLY A 408 -19.10 -13.97 -14.63
N LEU A 409 -18.61 -13.38 -15.73
CA LEU A 409 -17.18 -13.03 -15.91
C LEU A 409 -16.64 -12.07 -14.82
N ALA A 410 -17.55 -11.41 -14.08
CA ALA A 410 -17.29 -10.54 -12.93
C ALA A 410 -16.74 -11.25 -11.69
N SER A 411 -16.61 -12.58 -11.70
CA SER A 411 -16.00 -13.36 -10.62
C SER A 411 -14.47 -13.18 -10.50
N ASN A 412 -13.85 -12.53 -11.49
CA ASN A 412 -12.39 -12.37 -11.62
C ASN A 412 -11.96 -10.90 -11.44
N LEU A 413 -12.59 -10.20 -10.49
CA LEU A 413 -12.21 -8.82 -10.18
C LEU A 413 -10.74 -8.77 -9.73
N LEU A 414 -9.96 -7.92 -10.39
CA LEU A 414 -8.55 -7.74 -10.12
C LEU A 414 -8.39 -7.05 -8.76
N VAL A 415 -8.06 -7.83 -7.74
CA VAL A 415 -7.61 -7.32 -6.45
C VAL A 415 -6.08 -7.26 -6.49
N PHE A 416 -5.53 -6.05 -6.40
CA PHE A 416 -4.09 -5.92 -6.20
C PHE A 416 -3.75 -6.26 -4.76
N SER A 417 -2.81 -7.21 -4.57
CA SER A 417 -2.17 -7.41 -3.28
C SER A 417 -0.89 -6.57 -3.25
N TYR A 418 -0.94 -5.46 -2.52
CA TYR A 418 0.18 -4.54 -2.39
C TYR A 418 1.16 -5.00 -1.28
N SER A 419 2.45 -4.70 -1.46
CA SER A 419 3.44 -5.01 -0.43
C SER A 419 3.24 -4.13 0.81
N ARG A 420 3.74 -4.57 1.98
CA ARG A 420 3.70 -3.76 3.23
C ARG A 420 4.31 -2.37 3.06
N GLU A 421 5.32 -2.26 2.19
CA GLU A 421 5.97 -0.98 1.88
C GLU A 421 5.08 -0.09 1.01
N MET A 422 4.39 -0.64 0.01
CA MET A 422 3.42 0.09 -0.81
C MET A 422 2.27 0.65 0.04
N GLU A 423 1.73 -0.15 0.97
CA GLU A 423 0.72 0.33 1.91
C GLU A 423 1.22 1.47 2.77
N ARG A 424 2.42 1.32 3.35
CA ARG A 424 3.02 2.36 4.18
C ARG A 424 3.17 3.66 3.38
N GLN A 425 3.61 3.57 2.13
CA GLN A 425 3.70 4.73 1.24
C GLN A 425 2.32 5.34 0.94
N ALA A 426 1.30 4.51 0.74
CA ALA A 426 -0.07 4.96 0.50
C ALA A 426 -0.71 5.62 1.74
N ASP A 427 -0.51 5.06 2.93
CA ASP A 427 -0.91 5.65 4.21
C ASP A 427 -0.21 7.00 4.42
N GLU A 428 1.09 7.05 4.16
CA GLU A 428 1.87 8.27 4.33
C GLU A 428 1.41 9.39 3.40
N LEU A 429 1.35 9.11 2.10
CA LEU A 429 0.94 10.09 1.11
C LEU A 429 -0.54 10.44 1.24
N GLY A 430 -1.40 9.44 1.42
CA GLY A 430 -2.85 9.60 1.57
C GLY A 430 -3.22 10.47 2.77
N THR A 431 -2.60 10.26 3.94
CA THR A 431 -2.85 11.08 5.13
C THR A 431 -2.44 12.55 4.92
N ARG A 432 -1.36 12.81 4.15
CA ARG A 432 -0.98 14.19 3.82
C ARG A 432 -1.91 14.83 2.80
N ILE A 433 -2.31 14.09 1.77
CA ILE A 433 -3.32 14.53 0.79
C ILE A 433 -4.61 14.90 1.53
N LEU A 434 -5.05 14.05 2.47
CA LEU A 434 -6.24 14.28 3.30
C LEU A 434 -6.11 15.60 4.09
N ALA A 435 -5.02 15.75 4.86
CA ALA A 435 -4.78 16.93 5.67
C ALA A 435 -4.65 18.21 4.83
N ALA A 436 -3.93 18.16 3.70
CA ALA A 436 -3.74 19.29 2.80
C ALA A 436 -5.05 19.70 2.10
N SER A 437 -5.99 18.79 1.96
CA SER A 437 -7.33 19.05 1.39
C SER A 437 -8.32 19.66 2.40
N GLY A 438 -7.85 19.95 3.62
CA GLY A 438 -8.66 20.60 4.66
C GLY A 438 -9.52 19.67 5.51
N TYR A 439 -9.41 18.35 5.31
CA TYR A 439 -10.03 17.34 6.17
C TYR A 439 -9.21 17.08 7.42
N ALA A 440 -9.86 16.53 8.45
CA ALA A 440 -9.18 16.07 9.65
C ALA A 440 -8.15 14.98 9.31
N ALA A 441 -6.87 15.23 9.65
CA ALA A 441 -5.75 14.35 9.31
C ALA A 441 -5.87 12.92 9.89
N ASP A 442 -6.67 12.72 10.93
CA ASP A 442 -6.95 11.43 11.56
C ASP A 442 -8.10 10.66 10.89
N GLY A 443 -8.67 11.12 9.76
CA GLY A 443 -9.70 10.37 9.04
C GLY A 443 -9.26 8.96 8.63
N MET A 444 -8.03 8.80 8.13
CA MET A 444 -7.44 7.48 7.83
C MET A 444 -7.26 6.61 9.08
N HIS A 445 -6.81 7.22 10.17
CA HIS A 445 -6.69 6.54 11.46
C HIS A 445 -8.06 6.05 11.97
N ASN A 446 -9.08 6.90 11.89
CA ASN A 446 -10.43 6.59 12.32
C ASN A 446 -11.06 5.49 11.44
N LEU A 447 -10.80 5.51 10.14
CA LEU A 447 -11.17 4.42 9.23
C LEU A 447 -10.58 3.07 9.69
N MET A 448 -9.30 3.02 10.08
CA MET A 448 -8.70 1.80 10.61
C MET A 448 -9.39 1.32 11.89
N LEU A 449 -9.77 2.24 12.79
CA LEU A 449 -10.56 1.89 13.98
C LEU A 449 -11.96 1.38 13.62
N THR A 450 -12.60 1.96 12.60
CA THR A 450 -13.89 1.48 12.10
C THR A 450 -13.78 0.04 11.59
N LEU A 451 -12.70 -0.28 10.88
CA LEU A 451 -12.45 -1.63 10.37
C LEU A 451 -12.10 -2.65 11.44
N ASP A 452 -11.32 -2.23 12.45
CA ASP A 452 -10.97 -3.08 13.60
C ASP A 452 -12.24 -3.52 14.36
N ARG A 453 -13.28 -2.67 14.40
CA ARG A 453 -14.57 -2.96 15.05
C ARG A 453 -15.52 -3.82 14.20
N GLU A 454 -15.39 -3.79 12.89
CA GLU A 454 -16.33 -4.45 11.97
C GLU A 454 -16.24 -5.98 11.97
N ASP A 455 -15.29 -6.59 12.70
CA ASP A 455 -15.04 -8.04 12.91
C ASP A 455 -15.53 -8.94 11.76
N THR A 456 -15.17 -8.56 10.52
CA THR A 456 -15.73 -9.20 9.33
C THR A 456 -14.99 -10.51 9.03
N PRO A 457 -15.69 -11.65 8.83
CA PRO A 457 -15.08 -12.92 8.40
C PRO A 457 -14.37 -12.87 7.04
N SER A 458 -14.56 -11.79 6.28
CA SER A 458 -13.95 -11.53 4.98
C SER A 458 -13.56 -10.05 4.94
N PRO A 459 -12.39 -9.68 5.49
CA PRO A 459 -11.95 -8.30 5.53
C PRO A 459 -11.84 -7.72 4.11
N PRO A 460 -11.90 -6.38 3.95
CA PRO A 460 -11.74 -5.72 2.65
C PRO A 460 -10.48 -6.23 1.93
N ALA A 461 -10.45 -6.12 0.60
CA ALA A 461 -9.35 -6.69 -0.19
C ALA A 461 -7.99 -6.07 0.20
N TRP A 462 -7.98 -4.76 0.52
CA TRP A 462 -6.85 -4.01 1.07
C TRP A 462 -6.59 -4.24 2.56
N LEU A 463 -7.39 -5.02 3.27
CA LEU A 463 -7.16 -5.43 4.67
C LEU A 463 -6.77 -6.92 4.76
N SER A 464 -7.17 -7.73 3.78
CA SER A 464 -6.95 -9.19 3.74
C SER A 464 -5.48 -9.61 3.51
N THR A 465 -4.60 -8.72 3.04
CA THR A 465 -3.19 -9.05 2.72
C THR A 465 -2.14 -8.27 3.52
N HIS A 466 -2.51 -7.63 4.64
CA HIS A 466 -1.74 -6.52 5.22
C HIS A 466 -1.26 -6.75 6.67
N PRO A 467 -0.34 -5.93 7.22
CA PRO A 467 0.03 -5.97 8.64
C PRO A 467 -1.18 -5.74 9.54
N ASP A 468 -1.06 -6.19 10.79
CA ASP A 468 -2.07 -6.00 11.84
C ASP A 468 -2.60 -4.55 11.84
N THR A 469 -3.92 -4.36 11.79
CA THR A 469 -4.61 -3.05 11.79
C THR A 469 -4.05 -2.13 12.88
N GLN A 470 -3.65 -2.72 14.01
CA GLN A 470 -3.03 -2.02 15.14
C GLN A 470 -1.66 -1.40 14.81
N GLU A 471 -0.84 -2.03 13.96
CA GLU A 471 0.43 -1.45 13.51
C GLU A 471 0.19 -0.21 12.64
N ARG A 472 -0.80 -0.27 11.74
CA ARG A 472 -1.17 0.87 10.89
C ARG A 472 -1.70 2.04 11.70
N ILE A 473 -2.59 1.77 12.66
CA ILE A 473 -3.10 2.78 13.62
C ILE A 473 -1.94 3.52 14.28
N ARG A 474 -0.99 2.78 14.89
CA ARG A 474 0.19 3.39 15.54
C ARG A 474 1.05 4.19 14.56
N ASN A 475 1.23 3.70 13.33
CA ASN A 475 2.02 4.40 12.33
C ASN A 475 1.36 5.72 11.88
N LEU A 476 0.04 5.73 11.71
CA LEU A 476 -0.73 6.92 11.37
C LEU A 476 -0.70 7.95 12.50
N GLU A 477 -0.90 7.54 13.75
CA GLU A 477 -0.73 8.44 14.91
C GLU A 477 0.66 9.07 14.93
N ARG A 478 1.70 8.24 14.78
CA ARG A 478 3.10 8.69 14.74
C ARG A 478 3.31 9.69 13.61
N GLN A 479 2.80 9.41 12.41
CA GLN A 479 2.95 10.28 11.26
C GLN A 479 2.27 11.65 11.50
N ILE A 480 1.02 11.64 11.95
CA ILE A 480 0.22 12.85 12.20
C ILE A 480 0.94 13.75 13.21
N LEU A 481 1.43 13.16 14.32
CA LEU A 481 2.16 13.89 15.35
C LEU A 481 3.53 14.39 14.86
N GLN A 482 4.35 13.52 14.25
CA GLN A 482 5.69 13.88 13.76
C GLN A 482 5.65 14.98 12.70
N SER A 483 4.63 14.96 11.84
CA SER A 483 4.50 15.90 10.74
C SER A 483 3.63 17.11 11.09
N GLY A 484 3.10 17.19 12.31
CA GLY A 484 2.22 18.28 12.74
C GLY A 484 0.94 18.41 11.91
N LEU A 485 0.42 17.30 11.37
CA LEU A 485 -0.77 17.33 10.53
C LEU A 485 -1.99 17.70 11.38
N ASN A 486 -2.82 18.62 10.88
CA ASN A 486 -3.95 19.11 11.64
C ASN A 486 -5.09 18.08 11.68
N ARG A 487 -5.23 17.39 12.81
CA ARG A 487 -6.38 16.53 13.07
C ARG A 487 -7.62 17.28 13.58
N TYR A 488 -7.54 18.58 13.85
CA TYR A 488 -8.68 19.40 14.27
C TYR A 488 -9.18 20.23 13.07
N ALA A 489 -9.70 19.53 12.07
CA ALA A 489 -10.20 20.12 10.83
C ALA A 489 -11.55 19.46 10.46
N TYR A 490 -12.06 19.75 9.26
CA TYR A 490 -13.39 19.33 8.83
C TYR A 490 -13.59 17.80 8.89
N GLU A 491 -14.66 17.35 9.55
CA GLU A 491 -15.07 15.94 9.65
C GLU A 491 -16.19 15.61 8.66
N GLY A 492 -17.16 16.52 8.52
CA GLY A 492 -18.28 16.42 7.59
C GLY A 492 -19.33 15.38 7.99
N VAL A 493 -19.70 15.31 9.27
CA VAL A 493 -20.62 14.26 9.78
C VAL A 493 -22.05 14.39 9.25
N GLU A 494 -22.57 15.62 9.14
CA GLU A 494 -23.97 15.89 8.73
C GLU A 494 -24.19 15.55 7.25
N ARG A 495 -23.36 16.11 6.35
CA ARG A 495 -23.41 15.83 4.91
C ARG A 495 -23.17 14.35 4.61
N HIS A 496 -22.31 13.68 5.39
CA HIS A 496 -22.07 12.25 5.21
C HIS A 496 -23.32 11.42 5.55
N ALA A 497 -23.98 11.72 6.68
CA ALA A 497 -25.20 11.04 7.10
C ALA A 497 -26.35 11.19 6.09
N GLU A 498 -26.54 12.40 5.53
CA GLU A 498 -27.54 12.64 4.48
C GLU A 498 -27.34 11.73 3.24
N ILE A 499 -26.08 11.54 2.83
CA ILE A 499 -25.74 10.67 1.71
C ILE A 499 -25.93 9.19 2.07
N GLN A 500 -25.64 8.79 3.31
CA GLN A 500 -25.91 7.44 3.80
C GLN A 500 -27.40 7.10 3.74
N GLU A 501 -28.27 8.01 4.19
CA GLU A 501 -29.73 7.85 4.12
C GLU A 501 -30.21 7.69 2.67
N ARG A 502 -29.66 8.49 1.75
CA ARG A 502 -30.00 8.43 0.32
C ARG A 502 -29.51 7.14 -0.35
N LEU A 503 -28.35 6.62 0.06
CA LEU A 503 -27.71 5.44 -0.53
C LEU A 503 -28.34 4.12 -0.05
N LYS A 504 -28.78 4.06 1.20
CA LYS A 504 -29.33 2.86 1.86
C LYS A 504 -30.39 2.11 1.02
N PRO A 505 -31.47 2.75 0.52
CA PRO A 505 -32.50 2.04 -0.26
C PRO A 505 -31.97 1.47 -1.59
N LEU A 506 -30.94 2.08 -2.19
CA LEU A 506 -30.34 1.56 -3.43
C LEU A 506 -29.58 0.26 -3.20
N VAL A 507 -28.85 0.18 -2.09
CA VAL A 507 -28.11 -1.04 -1.68
C VAL A 507 -29.07 -2.16 -1.32
N GLU A 508 -30.11 -1.86 -0.52
CA GLU A 508 -31.16 -2.82 -0.16
C GLU A 508 -31.83 -3.41 -1.41
N ALA A 509 -32.21 -2.56 -2.37
CA ALA A 509 -32.82 -2.99 -3.62
C ALA A 509 -31.91 -3.90 -4.47
N GLU A 510 -30.60 -3.63 -4.52
CA GLU A 510 -29.65 -4.47 -5.25
C GLU A 510 -29.38 -5.80 -4.52
N ASN A 511 -29.30 -5.79 -3.20
CA ASN A 511 -29.18 -6.99 -2.39
C ASN A 511 -30.39 -7.92 -2.59
N GLU A 512 -31.61 -7.38 -2.59
CA GLU A 512 -32.82 -8.14 -2.93
C GLU A 512 -32.75 -8.74 -4.35
N ARG A 513 -32.28 -7.96 -5.33
CA ARG A 513 -32.13 -8.44 -6.72
C ARG A 513 -31.14 -9.60 -6.80
N ARG A 514 -30.02 -9.53 -6.07
CA ARG A 514 -29.00 -10.59 -6.00
C ARG A 514 -29.57 -11.85 -5.36
N GLU A 515 -30.28 -11.72 -4.25
CA GLU A 515 -30.95 -12.86 -3.62
C GLU A 515 -31.95 -13.53 -4.55
N ARG A 516 -32.80 -12.75 -5.23
CA ARG A 516 -33.76 -13.28 -6.20
C ARG A 516 -33.06 -14.01 -7.35
N ARG A 517 -31.90 -13.52 -7.81
CA ARG A 517 -31.08 -14.20 -8.84
C ARG A 517 -30.47 -15.50 -8.30
N ARG A 518 -29.99 -15.52 -7.05
CA ARG A 518 -29.43 -16.71 -6.39
C ARG A 518 -30.49 -17.79 -6.20
N ARG A 519 -31.70 -17.44 -5.75
CA ARG A 519 -32.82 -18.40 -5.57
C ARG A 519 -33.35 -19.00 -6.88
N ARG A 520 -33.05 -18.38 -8.03
CA ARG A 520 -33.46 -18.86 -9.38
C ARG A 520 -32.43 -19.76 -10.06
N ARG A 521 -31.20 -19.82 -9.54
CA ARG A 521 -30.14 -20.72 -9.99
C ARG A 521 -30.16 -21.96 -9.11
#